data_AF-A0A2V6IIG6-F1
#
_entry.id   AF-A0A2V6IIG6-F1
#
_cell.length_a   1.000
_cell.length_b   1.000
_cell.length_c   1.000
_cell.angle_alpha   90.00
_cell.angle_beta   90.00
_cell.angle_gamma   90.00
#
_symmetry.space_group_name_H-M   'P 1'
#
loop_
_entity.id
_entity.type
_entity.pdbx_description
1 polymer ?
#
loop_
_entity_poly.entity_id
_entity_poly.type
_entity_poly.pdbx_seq_one_letter_code
_entity_poly.pdbx_strand_id
1 'polypeptide(L)'
;MQKKNSNTSARSRVLVLVDESNVGSSVRTVGRGLDWIKLRDFLAGPNTGRELIEMVVYAGLPPAMPIWQEERDKKNKFMQWLRSNGFMV
;
A
#
# COMPACT_ATOMS: atom_id res chain seq x y z
N MET A 1 34.23 18.33 28.73
CA MET A 1 33.36 18.47 27.53
C MET A 1 32.83 17.10 27.15
N GLN A 2 31.59 16.78 27.55
CA GLN A 2 30.94 15.52 27.15
C GLN A 2 30.50 15.62 25.68
N LYS A 3 30.96 14.68 24.84
CA LYS A 3 30.45 14.49 23.49
C LYS A 3 28.97 14.07 23.60
N LYS A 4 28.05 14.96 23.24
CA LYS A 4 26.67 14.58 22.94
C LYS A 4 26.71 13.61 21.77
N ASN A 5 26.52 12.33 22.04
CA ASN A 5 26.17 11.35 21.02
C ASN A 5 24.80 11.77 20.46
N SER A 6 24.80 12.60 19.42
CA SER A 6 23.64 12.82 18.56
C SER A 6 23.41 11.57 17.71
N ASN A 7 23.11 10.45 18.37
CA ASN A 7 22.68 9.24 17.69
C ASN A 7 21.14 9.23 17.69
N THR A 8 20.55 10.31 17.18
CA THR A 8 19.20 10.22 16.62
C THR A 8 19.38 9.35 15.38
N SER A 9 19.32 8.03 15.55
CA SER A 9 19.35 7.07 14.43
C SER A 9 18.34 7.57 13.42
N ALA A 10 18.81 8.16 12.31
CA ALA A 10 17.95 8.72 11.29
C ALA A 10 17.04 7.59 10.83
N ARG A 11 15.73 7.72 11.06
CA ARG A 11 14.77 6.69 10.64
C ARG A 11 14.94 6.50 9.14
N SER A 12 15.13 5.26 8.72
CA SER A 12 15.30 4.96 7.30
C SER A 12 13.99 5.28 6.58
N ARG A 13 14.03 6.24 5.66
CA ARG A 13 12.85 6.68 4.91
C ARG A 13 12.55 5.68 3.80
N VAL A 14 11.29 5.29 3.62
CA VAL A 14 10.88 4.25 2.67
C VAL A 14 9.76 4.75 1.77
N LEU A 15 9.90 4.50 0.47
CA LEU A 15 8.85 4.62 -0.53
C LEU A 15 8.43 3.20 -0.93
N VAL A 16 7.12 2.93 -0.90
CA VAL A 16 6.58 1.61 -1.28
C VAL A 16 5.80 1.76 -2.59
N LEU A 17 6.16 0.96 -3.59
CA LEU A 17 5.50 0.88 -4.89
C LEU A 17 4.86 -0.50 -5.01
N VAL A 18 3.54 -0.56 -5.14
CA VAL A 18 2.77 -1.80 -5.15
C VAL A 18 2.10 -2.01 -6.48
N ASP A 19 2.32 -3.16 -7.10
CA ASP A 19 1.48 -3.67 -8.18
C ASP A 19 0.29 -4.43 -7.56
N GLU A 20 -0.89 -3.81 -7.59
CA GLU A 20 -2.09 -4.39 -6.98
C GLU A 20 -2.51 -5.70 -7.65
N SER A 21 -2.33 -5.81 -8.98
CA SER A 21 -2.79 -6.97 -9.72
C SER A 21 -1.89 -8.18 -9.47
N ASN A 22 -0.58 -7.95 -9.36
CA ASN A 22 0.38 -8.97 -8.97
C ASN A 22 0.17 -9.44 -7.52
N VAL A 23 0.07 -8.50 -6.57
CA VAL A 23 -0.16 -8.87 -5.17
C VAL A 23 -1.51 -9.57 -5.04
N GLY A 24 -2.58 -8.99 -5.57
CA GLY A 24 -3.93 -9.54 -5.48
C GLY A 24 -4.09 -10.93 -6.09
N SER A 25 -3.43 -11.20 -7.23
CA SER A 25 -3.40 -12.55 -7.81
C SER A 25 -2.61 -13.54 -6.94
N SER A 26 -1.48 -13.11 -6.39
CA SER A 26 -0.65 -13.93 -5.49
C SER A 26 -1.36 -14.31 -4.19
N VAL A 27 -2.23 -13.47 -3.64
CA VAL A 27 -2.98 -13.83 -2.41
C VAL A 27 -4.16 -14.76 -2.72
N ARG A 28 -4.75 -14.61 -3.92
CA ARG A 28 -5.81 -15.51 -4.40
C ARG A 28 -5.32 -16.94 -4.61
N THR A 29 -4.08 -17.15 -5.07
CA THR A 29 -3.53 -18.51 -5.26
C THR A 29 -3.44 -19.30 -3.95
N VAL A 30 -3.29 -18.61 -2.81
CA VAL A 30 -3.30 -19.22 -1.47
C VAL A 30 -4.67 -19.21 -0.80
N GLY A 31 -5.74 -18.83 -1.54
CA GLY A 31 -7.11 -18.83 -1.04
C GLY A 31 -7.39 -17.81 0.07
N ARG A 32 -6.58 -16.74 0.17
CA ARG A 32 -6.72 -15.73 1.24
C ARG A 32 -7.00 -14.34 0.66
N GLY A 33 -7.60 -13.49 1.49
CA GLY A 33 -7.69 -12.05 1.25
C GLY A 33 -6.43 -11.32 1.73
N LEU A 34 -6.16 -10.14 1.16
CA LEU A 34 -5.12 -9.25 1.63
C LEU A 34 -5.69 -8.17 2.55
N ASP A 35 -5.10 -8.05 3.73
CA ASP A 35 -5.32 -6.91 4.60
C ASP A 35 -4.28 -5.83 4.29
N TRP A 36 -4.71 -4.80 3.55
CA TRP A 36 -3.85 -3.70 3.09
C TRP A 36 -3.29 -2.86 4.23
N ILE A 37 -4.04 -2.71 5.34
CA ILE A 37 -3.60 -1.93 6.49
C ILE A 37 -2.49 -2.68 7.22
N LYS A 38 -2.69 -3.98 7.46
CA LYS A 38 -1.64 -4.83 8.05
C LYS A 38 -0.39 -4.92 7.18
N LEU A 39 -0.54 -4.95 5.85
CA LEU A 39 0.61 -4.91 4.94
C LEU A 39 1.42 -3.63 5.12
N ARG A 40 0.74 -2.48 5.16
CA ARG A 40 1.39 -1.18 5.41
C ARG A 40 2.09 -1.14 6.77
N ASP A 41 1.42 -1.58 7.83
CA ASP A 41 1.98 -1.63 9.19
C ASP A 41 3.17 -2.58 9.30
N PHE A 42 3.12 -3.71 8.59
CA PHE A 42 4.23 -4.65 8.53
C PHE A 42 5.47 -4.05 7.83
N LEU A 43 5.27 -3.33 6.73
CA LEU A 43 6.36 -2.76 5.94
C LEU A 43 6.98 -1.52 6.60
N ALA A 44 6.15 -0.63 7.13
CA ALA A 44 6.57 0.69 7.59
C ALA A 44 5.79 1.20 8.81
N GLY A 45 5.25 0.29 9.63
CA GLY A 45 4.63 0.65 10.89
C GLY A 45 5.62 1.21 11.92
N PRO A 46 5.13 1.79 13.02
CA PRO A 46 5.94 2.52 14.00
C PRO A 46 7.06 1.67 14.64
N ASN A 47 6.88 0.35 14.70
CA ASN A 47 7.82 -0.60 15.30
C ASN A 47 8.96 -1.02 14.35
N THR A 48 8.90 -0.62 13.07
CA THR A 48 9.90 -1.03 12.06
C THR A 48 11.16 -0.15 12.07
N GLY A 49 11.13 0.98 12.79
CA GLY A 49 12.21 1.99 12.74
C GLY A 49 12.30 2.74 11.40
N ARG A 50 11.35 2.52 10.50
CA ARG A 50 11.26 3.17 9.19
C ARG A 50 10.27 4.32 9.24
N GLU A 51 10.49 5.30 8.37
CA GLU A 51 9.55 6.39 8.12
C GLU A 51 8.96 6.20 6.73
N LEU A 52 7.66 5.87 6.65
CA LEU A 52 6.97 5.79 5.37
C LEU A 52 6.84 7.20 4.77
N ILE A 53 7.48 7.43 3.63
CA ILE A 53 7.26 8.65 2.86
C ILE A 53 5.89 8.57 2.21
N GLU A 54 5.68 7.50 1.42
CA GLU A 54 4.46 7.28 0.67
C GLU A 54 4.32 5.79 0.29
N MET A 55 3.09 5.36 0.07
CA MET A 55 2.78 4.04 -0.47
C MET A 55 1.87 4.21 -1.68
N VAL A 56 2.41 3.90 -2.85
CA VAL A 56 1.78 4.06 -4.16
C VAL A 56 1.29 2.71 -4.65
N VAL A 57 0.01 2.61 -5.00
CA VAL A 57 -0.63 1.40 -5.46
C VAL A 57 -1.02 1.58 -6.92
N TYR A 58 -0.30 0.93 -7.81
CA TYR A 58 -0.63 0.87 -9.22
C TYR A 58 -1.80 -0.10 -9.41
N ALA A 59 -2.97 0.44 -9.74
CA ALA A 59 -4.18 -0.33 -9.96
C ALA A 59 -4.71 -0.14 -11.39
N GLY A 60 -4.95 -1.25 -12.08
CA GLY A 60 -5.58 -1.24 -13.40
C GLY A 60 -7.10 -1.09 -13.30
N LEU A 61 -7.67 -0.17 -14.09
CA LEU A 61 -9.11 -0.09 -14.30
C LEU A 61 -9.53 -0.93 -15.52
N PRO A 62 -10.60 -1.75 -15.40
CA PRO A 62 -11.21 -2.37 -16.55
C PRO A 62 -11.64 -1.34 -17.61
N PRO A 63 -11.70 -1.72 -18.89
CA PRO A 63 -12.14 -0.83 -19.97
C PRO A 63 -13.52 -0.21 -19.69
N ALA A 64 -13.75 1.02 -20.17
CA ALA A 64 -15.02 1.73 -20.03
C ALA A 64 -16.09 1.21 -21.03
N MET A 65 -16.36 -0.09 -21.01
CA MET A 65 -17.38 -0.74 -21.84
C MET A 65 -18.51 -1.31 -20.96
N PRO A 66 -19.76 -1.37 -21.43
CA PRO A 66 -20.89 -1.84 -20.63
C PRO A 66 -20.69 -3.22 -20.00
N ILE A 67 -20.03 -4.13 -20.73
CA ILE A 67 -19.72 -5.50 -20.25
C ILE A 67 -18.78 -5.54 -19.03
N TRP A 68 -17.99 -4.50 -18.80
CA TRP A 68 -17.03 -4.40 -17.69
C TRP A 68 -17.48 -3.43 -16.60
N GLN A 69 -18.69 -2.86 -16.72
CA GLN A 69 -19.15 -1.79 -15.83
C GLN A 69 -19.19 -2.23 -14.36
N GLU A 70 -19.70 -3.43 -14.08
CA GLU A 70 -19.74 -3.95 -12.70
C GLU A 70 -18.36 -4.16 -12.09
N GLU A 71 -17.41 -4.72 -12.85
CA GLU A 71 -16.04 -4.92 -12.38
C GLU A 71 -15.33 -3.58 -12.15
N ARG A 72 -15.56 -2.62 -13.06
CA ARG A 72 -15.04 -1.27 -12.94
C ARG A 72 -15.60 -0.56 -11.71
N ASP A 73 -16.88 -0.70 -11.41
CA ASP A 73 -17.50 -0.09 -10.23
C ASP A 73 -16.97 -0.71 -8.93
N LYS A 74 -16.78 -2.04 -8.89
CA LYS A 74 -16.13 -2.72 -7.76
C LYS A 74 -14.70 -2.21 -7.57
N LYS A 75 -13.92 -2.10 -8.65
CA LYS A 75 -12.54 -1.61 -8.62
C LYS A 75 -12.48 -0.15 -8.18
N ASN A 76 -13.38 0.71 -8.67
CA ASN A 76 -13.48 2.11 -8.26
C ASN A 76 -13.76 2.28 -6.76
N LYS A 77 -14.71 1.51 -6.21
CA LYS A 77 -14.99 1.51 -4.76
C LYS A 77 -13.75 1.12 -3.96
N PHE A 78 -13.00 0.12 -4.44
CA PHE A 78 -11.76 -0.31 -3.81
C PHE A 78 -10.67 0.78 -3.87
N MET A 79 -10.49 1.45 -5.01
CA MET A 79 -9.55 2.58 -5.14
C MET A 79 -9.92 3.75 -4.22
N GLN A 80 -11.21 4.07 -4.13
CA GLN A 80 -11.70 5.10 -3.19
C GLN A 80 -11.39 4.71 -1.75
N TRP A 81 -11.64 3.46 -1.36
CA TRP A 81 -11.30 2.96 -0.03
C TRP A 81 -9.79 3.08 0.26
N LEU A 82 -8.93 2.68 -0.68
CA LEU A 82 -7.47 2.85 -0.53
C LEU A 82 -7.09 4.32 -0.32
N ARG A 83 -7.63 5.23 -1.12
CA ARG A 83 -7.38 6.67 -0.96
C ARG A 83 -7.83 7.19 0.40
N SER A 84 -9.00 6.77 0.89
CA SER A 84 -9.49 7.13 2.23
C SER A 84 -8.62 6.60 3.36
N ASN A 85 -7.84 5.54 3.13
CA ASN A 85 -6.89 4.97 4.10
C ASN A 85 -5.46 5.52 3.95
N GLY A 86 -5.26 6.54 3.10
CA GLY A 86 -3.98 7.23 2.93
C GLY A 86 -2.99 6.53 2.00
N PHE A 87 -3.47 5.64 1.12
CA PHE A 87 -2.68 5.12 0.00
C PHE A 87 -2.79 6.09 -1.19
N MET A 88 -1.69 6.29 -1.91
CA MET A 88 -1.75 6.94 -3.23
C MET A 88 -2.11 5.87 -4.26
N VAL A 89 -3.13 6.12 -5.09
CA VAL A 89 -3.66 5.17 -6.08
C VAL A 89 -3.90 5.86 -7.40
#